data_AF-A0A7K1KUH3-F1
#
_entry.id   AF-A0A7K1KUH3-F1
#
_cell.length_a   1.000
_cell.length_b   1.000
_cell.length_c   1.000
_cell.angle_alpha   90.00
_cell.angle_beta   90.00
_cell.angle_gamma   90.00
#
_symmetry.space_group_name_H-M   'P 1'
#
loop_
_entity.id
_entity.type
_entity.pdbx_description
1 polymer ?
#
loop_
_entity_poly.entity_id
_entity_poly.type
_entity_poly.pdbx_seq_one_letter_code
_entity_poly.pdbx_strand_id
1 'polypeptide(L)'
;MPESTRVLWTIDLDDPLSTAPDRAGAEAAGLARAAQHRLPVLPGFVIPAQCVALDGRAPCEDAAPRTRPYVNTHDLREAWARLSHDGARPLVLRPSPAREDGADPSSAMEARDWSAFIKAAMAVAASAEPGTAVLVQPRLDAEVAGLVLGADPVSGRTDRTVVSAVPGDSRYTLTRRGHVINVDRGGDTPAAGAPLTPSRLRTLARMAARAASVLGGPQEIEFAFDRDGRPWLLHSRRLPADLGECATGPECCTLQATSSAFRRMRRGRLHLPRPGHLSAR
;
A
#
# COMPACT_ATOMS: atom_id res chain seq x y z
N MET A 1 19.20 32.97 -10.33
CA MET A 1 18.74 32.12 -11.44
C MET A 1 17.48 31.43 -10.96
N PRO A 2 16.28 31.75 -11.46
CA PRO A 2 15.12 30.96 -11.07
C PRO A 2 15.28 29.58 -11.71
N GLU A 3 15.33 28.53 -10.89
CA GLU A 3 15.19 27.16 -11.39
C GLU A 3 13.92 27.11 -12.22
N SER A 4 14.05 26.71 -13.48
CA SER A 4 12.90 26.44 -14.33
C SER A 4 12.19 25.23 -13.75
N THR A 5 11.25 25.44 -12.82
CA THR A 5 10.50 24.38 -12.15
C THR A 5 9.59 23.72 -13.19
N ARG A 6 10.11 22.70 -13.89
CA ARG A 6 9.28 21.82 -14.70
C ARG A 6 8.26 21.18 -13.77
N VAL A 7 6.99 21.53 -13.96
CA VAL A 7 5.89 20.87 -13.26
C VAL A 7 5.81 19.44 -13.79
N LEU A 8 6.20 18.48 -12.95
CA LEU A 8 5.99 17.06 -13.23
C LEU A 8 4.56 16.70 -12.84
N TRP A 9 3.77 16.27 -13.83
CA TRP A 9 2.37 15.88 -13.65
C TRP A 9 2.23 14.43 -13.18
N THR A 10 3.20 13.59 -13.54
CA THR A 10 3.38 12.23 -13.05
C THR A 10 4.88 11.94 -12.92
N ILE A 11 5.26 11.10 -11.97
CA ILE A 11 6.64 10.61 -11.80
C ILE A 11 6.59 9.09 -11.75
N ASP A 12 7.26 8.39 -12.67
CA ASP A 12 7.29 6.93 -12.64
C ASP A 12 8.02 6.45 -11.36
N LEU A 13 7.58 5.34 -10.78
CA LEU A 13 8.09 4.89 -9.47
C LEU A 13 9.55 4.43 -9.51
N ASP A 14 10.06 4.07 -10.69
CA ASP A 14 11.46 3.72 -10.94
C ASP A 14 12.33 4.94 -11.30
N ASP A 15 11.74 6.12 -11.51
CA ASP A 15 12.47 7.37 -11.70
C ASP A 15 13.21 7.75 -10.40
N PRO A 16 14.49 8.15 -10.46
CA PRO A 16 15.23 8.64 -9.30
C PRO A 16 14.53 9.74 -8.50
N LEU A 17 13.74 10.59 -9.15
CA LEU A 17 12.96 11.65 -8.52
C LEU A 17 11.87 11.12 -7.57
N SER A 18 11.39 9.88 -7.79
CA SER A 18 10.41 9.25 -6.91
C SER A 18 10.98 8.93 -5.53
N THR A 19 12.30 8.96 -5.33
CA THR A 19 12.93 8.71 -4.00
C THR A 19 12.89 9.90 -3.04
N ALA A 20 12.41 11.05 -3.52
CA ALA A 20 12.36 12.32 -2.81
C ALA A 20 10.97 12.51 -2.14
N PRO A 21 10.85 12.47 -0.79
CA PRO A 21 9.55 12.55 -0.10
C PRO A 21 8.80 13.87 -0.34
N ASP A 22 9.49 14.96 -0.59
CA ASP A 22 8.93 16.28 -0.96
C ASP A 22 8.20 16.24 -2.32
N ARG A 23 8.50 15.26 -3.16
CA ARG A 23 7.90 15.10 -4.50
C ARG A 23 6.86 13.98 -4.53
N ALA A 24 7.25 12.82 -3.99
CA ALA A 24 6.50 11.59 -4.11
C ALA A 24 5.65 11.26 -2.87
N GLY A 25 5.87 11.97 -1.76
CA GLY A 25 5.45 11.53 -0.44
C GLY A 25 6.34 10.41 0.10
N ALA A 26 6.33 10.23 1.42
CA ALA A 26 7.20 9.31 2.15
C ALA A 26 6.97 7.85 1.76
N GLU A 27 5.71 7.43 1.57
CA GLU A 27 5.39 6.04 1.20
C GLU A 27 5.93 5.69 -0.18
N ALA A 28 5.59 6.47 -1.20
CA ALA A 28 6.08 6.22 -2.56
C ALA A 28 7.61 6.37 -2.63
N ALA A 29 8.20 7.31 -1.88
CA ALA A 29 9.65 7.43 -1.78
C ALA A 29 10.33 6.21 -1.15
N GLY A 30 9.74 5.63 -0.10
CA GLY A 30 10.19 4.37 0.48
C GLY A 30 10.14 3.22 -0.53
N LEU A 31 9.03 3.10 -1.26
CA LEU A 31 8.87 2.09 -2.31
C LEU A 31 9.84 2.28 -3.48
N ALA A 32 10.07 3.50 -3.93
CA ALA A 32 11.04 3.82 -4.99
C ALA A 32 12.47 3.45 -4.57
N ARG A 33 12.87 3.80 -3.34
CA ARG A 33 14.17 3.38 -2.77
C ARG A 33 14.26 1.86 -2.69
N ALA A 34 13.21 1.19 -2.22
CA ALA A 34 13.19 -0.27 -2.17
C ALA A 34 13.36 -0.89 -3.57
N ALA A 35 12.65 -0.36 -4.59
CA ALA A 35 12.74 -0.80 -5.98
C ALA A 35 14.16 -0.61 -6.56
N GLN A 36 14.80 0.54 -6.34
CA GLN A 36 16.19 0.79 -6.75
C GLN A 36 17.18 -0.22 -6.16
N HIS A 37 16.92 -0.70 -4.94
CA HIS A 37 17.69 -1.75 -4.29
C HIS A 37 17.20 -3.18 -4.62
N ARG A 38 16.39 -3.35 -5.67
CA ARG A 38 15.88 -4.66 -6.15
C ARG A 38 15.07 -5.43 -5.11
N LEU A 39 14.31 -4.71 -4.27
CA LEU A 39 13.18 -5.31 -3.56
C LEU A 39 11.99 -5.41 -4.53
N PRO A 40 11.11 -6.42 -4.37
CA PRO A 40 10.07 -6.68 -5.34
C PRO A 40 8.89 -5.74 -5.12
N VAL A 41 8.98 -4.53 -5.65
CA VAL A 41 7.92 -3.51 -5.58
C VAL A 41 7.14 -3.52 -6.90
N LEU A 42 5.82 -3.36 -6.83
CA LEU A 42 5.00 -3.25 -8.03
C LEU A 42 5.38 -2.00 -8.84
N PRO A 43 5.37 -2.06 -10.18
CA PRO A 43 5.52 -0.85 -10.99
C PRO A 43 4.38 0.12 -10.66
N GLY A 44 4.60 1.40 -10.90
CA GLY A 44 3.61 2.42 -10.62
C GLY A 44 4.10 3.80 -11.02
N PHE A 45 3.29 4.79 -10.73
CA PHE A 45 3.68 6.19 -10.82
C PHE A 45 3.06 6.97 -9.66
N VAL A 46 3.61 8.14 -9.42
CA VAL A 46 3.14 9.08 -8.41
C VAL A 46 2.54 10.29 -9.09
N ILE A 47 1.42 10.73 -8.56
CA ILE A 47 0.82 12.02 -8.85
C ILE A 47 1.32 13.00 -7.77
N PRO A 48 2.21 13.94 -8.09
CA PRO A 48 2.81 14.83 -7.09
C PRO A 48 1.75 15.75 -6.49
N ALA A 49 1.84 16.03 -5.19
CA ALA A 49 0.84 16.79 -4.44
C ALA A 49 0.48 18.16 -5.05
N GLN A 50 1.44 18.84 -5.67
CA GLN A 50 1.25 20.09 -6.40
C GLN A 50 0.26 19.99 -7.58
N CYS A 51 0.08 18.80 -8.15
CA CYS A 51 -0.87 18.53 -9.22
C CYS A 51 -2.29 18.24 -8.71
N VAL A 52 -2.39 17.98 -7.40
CA VAL A 52 -3.59 17.49 -6.71
C VAL A 52 -4.42 18.64 -6.13
N ALA A 53 -3.98 19.89 -6.27
CA ALA A 53 -4.56 21.09 -5.66
C ALA A 53 -6.10 21.13 -5.74
N LEU A 54 -6.72 20.69 -4.65
CA LEU A 54 -8.07 21.03 -4.25
C LEU A 54 -7.91 22.24 -3.33
N ASP A 55 -8.51 23.37 -3.65
CA ASP A 55 -8.49 24.59 -2.83
C ASP A 55 -9.27 24.36 -1.51
N GLY A 56 -8.80 23.48 -0.62
CA GLY A 56 -9.21 23.32 0.78
C GLY A 56 -10.71 23.21 1.09
N ARG A 57 -11.59 23.13 0.09
CA ARG A 57 -13.04 23.09 0.22
C ARG A 57 -13.51 21.74 -0.31
N ALA A 58 -14.27 21.03 0.51
CA ALA A 58 -15.13 19.95 0.03
C ALA A 58 -15.92 20.47 -1.19
N PRO A 59 -16.09 19.67 -2.26
CA PRO A 59 -16.91 20.09 -3.38
C PRO A 59 -18.34 20.29 -2.89
N CYS A 60 -18.76 21.54 -2.74
CA CYS A 60 -20.18 21.89 -2.65
C CYS A 60 -20.77 21.75 -4.05
N GLU A 61 -21.98 21.19 -4.14
CA GLU A 61 -22.63 20.83 -5.41
C GLU A 61 -22.84 22.03 -6.37
N ASP A 62 -22.68 23.27 -5.88
CA ASP A 62 -22.97 24.51 -6.62
C ASP A 62 -21.75 25.44 -6.88
N ALA A 63 -20.50 25.01 -6.64
CA ALA A 63 -19.34 25.84 -6.97
C ALA A 63 -18.94 25.74 -8.46
N ALA A 64 -18.99 26.86 -9.18
CA ALA A 64 -18.50 26.98 -10.56
C ALA A 64 -17.02 26.48 -10.68
N PRO A 65 -16.64 25.77 -11.76
CA PRO A 65 -15.42 24.97 -11.83
C PRO A 65 -14.20 25.84 -12.13
N ARG A 66 -13.71 26.60 -11.14
CA ARG A 66 -12.48 27.40 -11.26
C ARG A 66 -11.22 26.74 -10.70
N THR A 67 -11.36 25.60 -10.04
CA THR A 67 -10.22 24.77 -9.64
C THR A 67 -10.44 23.37 -10.20
N ARG A 68 -9.90 23.10 -11.39
CA ARG A 68 -9.83 21.75 -11.95
C ARG A 68 -8.51 21.13 -11.48
N PRO A 69 -8.46 20.33 -10.41
CA PRO A 69 -7.29 19.49 -10.18
C PRO A 69 -7.06 18.65 -11.44
N TYR A 70 -5.80 18.57 -11.90
CA TYR A 70 -5.37 17.96 -13.17
C TYR A 70 -5.70 18.74 -14.46
N VAL A 71 -5.08 19.91 -14.62
CA VAL A 71 -5.12 20.73 -15.85
C VAL A 71 -4.41 20.06 -17.03
N ASN A 72 -3.41 19.20 -16.78
CA ASN A 72 -2.72 18.42 -17.81
C ASN A 72 -3.21 16.95 -17.82
N THR A 73 -4.39 16.75 -18.40
CA THR A 73 -5.04 15.45 -18.50
C THR A 73 -4.28 14.46 -19.40
N HIS A 74 -3.31 14.91 -20.21
CA HIS A 74 -2.63 14.06 -21.19
C HIS A 74 -1.59 13.14 -20.55
N ASP A 75 -0.58 13.69 -19.86
CA ASP A 75 0.49 12.89 -19.23
C ASP A 75 -0.07 11.87 -18.23
N LEU A 76 -1.05 12.31 -17.43
CA LEU A 76 -1.74 11.44 -16.49
C LEU A 76 -2.54 10.34 -17.19
N ARG A 77 -3.17 10.64 -18.34
CA ARG A 77 -3.90 9.64 -19.13
C ARG A 77 -2.95 8.66 -19.81
N GLU A 78 -1.81 9.11 -20.30
CA GLU A 78 -0.79 8.20 -20.84
C GLU A 78 -0.22 7.29 -19.76
N ALA A 79 0.11 7.83 -18.58
CA ALA A 79 0.58 7.02 -17.45
C ALA A 79 -0.48 5.99 -17.01
N TRP A 80 -1.75 6.42 -16.92
CA TRP A 80 -2.87 5.51 -16.67
C TRP A 80 -3.00 4.44 -17.75
N ALA A 81 -2.95 4.80 -19.04
CA ALA A 81 -3.11 3.87 -20.16
C ALA A 81 -1.99 2.82 -20.17
N ARG A 82 -0.73 3.24 -20.00
CA ARG A 82 0.43 2.33 -19.89
C ARG A 82 0.28 1.39 -18.68
N LEU A 83 0.01 1.95 -17.50
CA LEU A 83 -0.05 1.17 -16.27
C LEU A 83 -1.30 0.29 -16.19
N SER A 84 -2.42 0.66 -16.80
CA SER A 84 -3.66 -0.12 -16.80
C SER A 84 -3.83 -1.03 -18.02
N HIS A 85 -2.93 -0.94 -19.02
CA HIS A 85 -3.13 -1.48 -20.37
C HIS A 85 -4.50 -1.07 -20.92
N ASP A 86 -4.73 0.24 -21.02
CA ASP A 86 -5.98 0.84 -21.50
C ASP A 86 -7.24 0.32 -20.76
N GLY A 87 -7.12 0.16 -19.43
CA GLY A 87 -8.21 -0.29 -18.56
C GLY A 87 -8.39 -1.81 -18.43
N ALA A 88 -7.53 -2.63 -19.06
CA ALA A 88 -7.60 -4.08 -18.94
C ALA A 88 -7.33 -4.56 -17.49
N ARG A 89 -6.46 -3.87 -16.75
CA ARG A 89 -6.21 -4.12 -15.32
C ARG A 89 -6.61 -2.92 -14.45
N PRO A 90 -7.34 -3.15 -13.34
CA PRO A 90 -7.61 -2.08 -12.37
C PRO A 90 -6.34 -1.55 -11.74
N LEU A 91 -6.36 -0.27 -11.39
CA LEU A 91 -5.34 0.40 -10.61
C LEU A 91 -5.84 0.64 -9.20
N VAL A 92 -4.89 0.66 -8.26
CA VAL A 92 -5.08 1.02 -6.86
C VAL A 92 -4.37 2.34 -6.62
N LEU A 93 -5.08 3.30 -6.04
CA LEU A 93 -4.59 4.62 -5.68
C LEU A 93 -4.48 4.70 -4.16
N ARG A 94 -3.33 5.12 -3.64
CA ARG A 94 -3.05 5.28 -2.21
C ARG A 94 -2.56 6.69 -1.91
N PRO A 95 -2.93 7.29 -0.78
CA PRO A 95 -2.31 8.53 -0.33
C PRO A 95 -0.85 8.26 0.03
N SER A 96 0.03 9.21 -0.30
CA SER A 96 1.46 9.20 0.01
C SER A 96 1.80 10.55 0.67
N PRO A 97 1.60 10.67 2.01
CA PRO A 97 1.84 11.92 2.73
C PRO A 97 3.33 12.27 2.78
N ALA A 98 3.66 13.54 2.98
CA ALA A 98 5.06 14.00 3.01
C ALA A 98 5.86 13.46 4.21
N ARG A 99 5.18 13.10 5.31
CA ARG A 99 5.78 12.51 6.52
C ARG A 99 5.39 11.04 6.62
N GLU A 100 6.22 10.24 7.29
CA GLU A 100 5.92 8.84 7.65
C GLU A 100 4.89 8.74 8.80
N ASP A 101 3.93 9.69 8.87
CA ASP A 101 2.77 9.58 9.76
C ASP A 101 1.74 8.73 9.01
N GLY A 102 1.60 7.49 9.47
CA GLY A 102 0.99 6.37 8.74
C GLY A 102 -0.20 6.75 7.87
N ALA A 103 0.02 6.78 6.56
CA ALA A 103 -1.08 6.76 5.61
C ALA A 103 -1.95 5.55 5.94
N ASP A 104 -3.24 5.76 6.22
CA ASP A 104 -4.13 4.65 6.50
C ASP A 104 -4.30 3.82 5.21
N PRO A 105 -3.82 2.56 5.17
CA PRO A 105 -3.98 1.70 3.99
C PRO A 105 -5.45 1.41 3.66
N SER A 106 -6.38 1.77 4.54
CA SER A 106 -7.83 1.72 4.32
C SER A 106 -8.33 2.78 3.33
N SER A 107 -7.60 3.88 3.14
CA SER A 107 -7.93 4.95 2.18
C SER A 107 -7.62 4.59 0.72
N ALA A 108 -7.13 3.38 0.46
CA ALA A 108 -6.83 2.92 -0.89
C ALA A 108 -8.12 2.72 -1.72
N MET A 109 -8.17 3.37 -2.89
CA MET A 109 -9.28 3.26 -3.83
C MET A 109 -8.89 2.48 -5.08
N GLU A 110 -9.83 1.72 -5.64
CA GLU A 110 -9.62 0.97 -6.88
C GLU A 110 -10.39 1.63 -8.02
N ALA A 111 -9.76 1.74 -9.18
CA ALA A 111 -10.37 2.25 -10.39
C ALA A 111 -10.00 1.39 -11.60
N ARG A 112 -10.99 1.12 -12.47
CA ARG A 112 -10.79 0.33 -13.69
C ARG A 112 -10.69 1.21 -14.93
N ASP A 113 -11.70 2.05 -15.14
CA ASP A 113 -11.74 2.97 -16.27
C ASP A 113 -11.22 4.37 -15.91
N TRP A 114 -11.02 5.19 -16.94
CA TRP A 114 -10.49 6.55 -16.81
C TRP A 114 -11.37 7.47 -15.94
N SER A 115 -12.70 7.35 -16.04
CA SER A 115 -13.62 8.18 -15.28
C SER A 115 -13.57 7.84 -13.79
N ALA A 116 -13.58 6.54 -13.47
CA ALA A 116 -13.38 6.04 -12.12
C ALA A 116 -12.00 6.43 -11.57
N PHE A 117 -10.97 6.41 -12.40
CA PHE A 117 -9.60 6.76 -12.01
C PHE A 117 -9.49 8.21 -11.54
N ILE A 118 -10.01 9.16 -12.32
CA ILE A 118 -9.99 10.58 -11.93
C ILE A 118 -10.81 10.82 -10.65
N LYS A 119 -11.99 10.19 -10.53
CA LYS A 119 -12.79 10.28 -9.30
C LYS A 119 -12.05 9.72 -8.08
N ALA A 120 -11.42 8.57 -8.22
CA ALA A 120 -10.62 7.96 -7.16
C ALA A 120 -9.41 8.83 -6.78
N ALA A 121 -8.71 9.39 -7.76
CA ALA A 121 -7.55 10.25 -7.51
C ALA A 121 -7.95 11.50 -6.72
N MET A 122 -9.07 12.14 -7.09
CA MET A 122 -9.60 13.30 -6.36
C MET A 122 -10.10 12.93 -4.97
N ALA A 123 -10.74 11.77 -4.80
CA ALA A 123 -11.25 11.34 -3.50
C ALA A 123 -10.12 10.97 -2.52
N VAL A 124 -9.11 10.22 -2.98
CA VAL A 124 -7.91 9.90 -2.18
C VAL A 124 -7.21 11.19 -1.74
N ALA A 125 -7.03 12.11 -2.68
CA ALA A 125 -6.46 13.43 -2.42
C ALA A 125 -7.25 14.25 -1.39
N ALA A 126 -8.58 14.33 -1.55
CA ALA A 126 -9.45 15.10 -0.66
C ALA A 126 -9.51 14.51 0.76
N SER A 127 -9.29 13.20 0.89
CA SER A 127 -9.31 12.50 2.18
C SER A 127 -7.99 12.58 2.95
N ALA A 128 -6.93 13.11 2.33
CA ALA A 128 -5.60 13.16 2.90
C ALA A 128 -5.20 14.58 3.31
N GLU A 129 -4.15 14.69 4.12
CA GLU A 129 -3.58 15.98 4.53
C GLU A 129 -3.15 16.82 3.31
N PRO A 130 -3.28 18.15 3.37
CA PRO A 130 -2.79 19.03 2.32
C PRO A 130 -1.32 18.75 1.98
N GLY A 131 -1.00 18.67 0.69
CA GLY A 131 0.35 18.30 0.24
C GLY A 131 0.61 16.80 0.16
N THR A 132 -0.43 15.96 0.27
CA THR A 132 -0.32 14.51 0.03
C THR A 132 -0.24 14.20 -1.47
N ALA A 133 0.78 13.43 -1.87
CA ALA A 133 0.87 12.86 -3.21
C ALA A 133 -0.02 11.60 -3.32
N VAL A 134 -0.29 11.14 -4.55
CA VAL A 134 -1.06 9.91 -4.77
C VAL A 134 -0.20 8.88 -5.47
N LEU A 135 0.05 7.75 -4.82
CA LEU A 135 0.71 6.59 -5.40
C LEU A 135 -0.30 5.77 -6.19
N VAL A 136 0.03 5.42 -7.44
CA VAL A 136 -0.79 4.60 -8.32
C VAL A 136 -0.03 3.33 -8.70
N GLN A 137 -0.62 2.18 -8.42
CA GLN A 137 -0.05 0.86 -8.73
C GLN A 137 -1.12 -0.05 -9.35
N PRO A 138 -0.75 -1.10 -10.11
CA PRO A 138 -1.72 -2.07 -10.58
C PRO A 138 -2.29 -2.87 -9.41
N ARG A 139 -3.57 -3.27 -9.53
CA ARG A 139 -4.16 -4.22 -8.59
C ARG A 139 -3.49 -5.58 -8.75
N LEU A 140 -2.91 -6.08 -7.66
CA LEU A 140 -2.34 -7.42 -7.60
C LEU A 140 -3.44 -8.47 -7.36
N ASP A 141 -3.45 -9.51 -8.19
CA ASP A 141 -4.25 -10.73 -7.94
C ASP A 141 -3.44 -11.66 -7.01
N ALA A 142 -3.51 -11.37 -5.72
CA ALA A 142 -2.74 -12.08 -4.71
C ALA A 142 -3.37 -13.46 -4.40
N GLU A 143 -2.52 -14.46 -4.19
CA GLU A 143 -2.89 -15.78 -3.64
C GLU A 143 -2.86 -15.75 -2.10
N VAL A 144 -1.81 -15.13 -1.56
CA VAL A 144 -1.58 -14.97 -0.11
C VAL A 144 -1.13 -13.54 0.12
N ALA A 145 -1.68 -12.88 1.14
CA ALA A 145 -1.25 -11.54 1.53
C ALA A 145 -1.10 -11.46 3.05
N GLY A 146 -0.45 -10.41 3.52
CA GLY A 146 -0.26 -10.27 4.95
C GLY A 146 0.67 -9.13 5.34
N LEU A 147 1.14 -9.24 6.58
CA LEU A 147 2.03 -8.27 7.20
C LEU A 147 3.30 -8.95 7.69
N VAL A 148 4.45 -8.33 7.47
CA VAL A 148 5.73 -8.69 8.07
C VAL A 148 6.18 -7.57 9.00
N LEU A 149 6.43 -7.90 10.26
CA LEU A 149 7.09 -7.03 11.22
C LEU A 149 8.56 -7.46 11.34
N GLY A 150 9.47 -6.55 11.04
CA GLY A 150 10.92 -6.78 11.09
C GLY A 150 11.50 -6.89 12.51
N ALA A 151 10.66 -6.73 13.54
CA ALA A 151 10.96 -6.96 14.94
C ALA A 151 9.74 -7.61 15.62
N ASP A 152 9.96 -8.30 16.74
CA ASP A 152 8.88 -8.80 17.60
C ASP A 152 8.21 -7.62 18.32
N PRO A 153 6.92 -7.33 18.05
CA PRO A 153 6.25 -6.16 18.59
C PRO A 153 5.99 -6.26 20.10
N VAL A 154 6.02 -7.47 20.66
CA VAL A 154 5.75 -7.69 22.09
C VAL A 154 7.02 -7.54 22.92
N SER A 155 8.14 -8.08 22.43
CA SER A 155 9.40 -8.08 23.18
C SER A 155 10.42 -7.04 22.71
N GLY A 156 10.14 -6.33 21.62
CA GLY A 156 11.10 -5.41 20.98
C GLY A 156 12.27 -6.11 20.28
N ARG A 157 12.31 -7.45 20.27
CA ARG A 157 13.44 -8.21 19.73
C ARG A 157 13.58 -8.03 18.22
N THR A 158 14.66 -7.38 17.82
CA THR A 158 15.02 -7.16 16.40
C THR A 158 15.72 -8.36 15.75
N ASP A 159 15.91 -9.46 16.48
CA ASP A 159 16.40 -10.74 15.96
C ASP A 159 15.28 -11.71 15.57
N ARG A 160 14.03 -11.24 15.66
CA ARG A 160 12.82 -11.96 15.29
C ARG A 160 12.04 -11.20 14.23
N THR A 161 11.34 -11.96 13.39
CA THR A 161 10.41 -11.42 12.39
C THR A 161 9.05 -12.04 12.62
N VAL A 162 7.99 -11.24 12.69
CA VAL A 162 6.62 -11.74 12.86
C VAL A 162 5.88 -11.59 11.54
N VAL A 163 5.26 -12.67 11.06
CA VAL A 163 4.48 -12.69 9.82
C VAL A 163 3.05 -13.05 10.13
N SER A 164 2.10 -12.22 9.73
CA SER A 164 0.67 -12.58 9.73
C SER A 164 0.20 -12.76 8.30
N ALA A 165 -0.57 -13.81 8.01
CA ALA A 165 -0.95 -14.16 6.64
C ALA A 165 -2.44 -14.56 6.50
N VAL A 166 -3.02 -14.16 5.38
CA VAL A 166 -4.35 -14.55 4.91
C VAL A 166 -4.26 -15.18 3.51
N PRO A 167 -5.15 -16.12 3.15
CA PRO A 167 -6.21 -16.69 3.99
C PRO A 167 -5.67 -17.56 5.14
N GLY A 168 -6.50 -17.83 6.16
CA GLY A 168 -6.17 -18.75 7.27
C GLY A 168 -5.64 -18.11 8.56
N ASP A 169 -5.60 -16.77 8.63
CA ASP A 169 -5.34 -15.99 9.86
C ASP A 169 -4.20 -16.54 10.72
N SER A 170 -3.11 -16.89 10.05
CA SER A 170 -1.95 -17.52 10.68
C SER A 170 -0.90 -16.48 11.01
N ARG A 171 -0.26 -16.65 12.16
CA ARG A 171 0.84 -15.81 12.64
C ARG A 171 2.06 -16.69 12.88
N TYR A 172 3.20 -16.29 12.34
CA TYR A 172 4.47 -16.98 12.44
C TYR A 172 5.47 -16.07 13.12
N THR A 173 6.18 -16.59 14.13
CA THR A 173 7.38 -15.95 14.66
C THR A 173 8.58 -16.66 14.06
N LEU A 174 9.47 -15.91 13.44
CA LEU A 174 10.62 -16.42 12.70
C LEU A 174 11.93 -15.91 13.29
N THR A 175 12.99 -16.71 13.17
CA THR A 175 14.38 -16.22 13.27
C THR A 175 14.70 -15.28 12.11
N ARG A 176 15.79 -14.50 12.19
CA ARG A 176 16.31 -13.70 11.05
C ARG A 176 16.55 -14.50 9.76
N ARG A 177 16.78 -15.82 9.86
CA ARG A 177 16.98 -16.70 8.70
C ARG A 177 15.67 -17.27 8.14
N GLY A 178 14.53 -16.96 8.76
CA GLY A 178 13.22 -17.44 8.34
C GLY A 178 12.85 -18.84 8.84
N HIS A 179 13.57 -19.38 9.82
CA HIS A 179 13.14 -20.60 10.53
C HIS A 179 12.02 -20.26 11.52
N VAL A 180 11.01 -21.11 11.56
CA VAL A 180 9.84 -20.98 12.45
C VAL A 180 10.25 -21.24 13.89
N ILE A 181 9.91 -20.31 14.78
CA ILE A 181 10.02 -20.42 16.23
C ILE A 181 8.65 -20.80 16.81
N ASN A 182 7.60 -20.09 16.39
CA ASN A 182 6.22 -20.35 16.81
C ASN A 182 5.24 -20.12 15.64
N VAL A 183 4.09 -20.81 15.68
CA VAL A 183 2.96 -20.61 14.78
C VAL A 183 1.66 -20.58 15.57
N ASP A 184 0.95 -19.45 15.49
CA ASP A 184 -0.41 -19.31 16.02
C ASP A 184 -1.38 -19.36 14.83
N ARG A 185 -2.41 -20.22 14.88
CA ARG A 185 -3.44 -20.32 13.83
C ARG A 185 -4.76 -19.78 14.38
N GLY A 186 -5.32 -18.76 13.74
CA GLY A 186 -6.63 -18.21 14.10
C GLY A 186 -7.77 -19.01 13.45
N GLY A 187 -8.60 -19.64 14.29
CA GLY A 187 -9.91 -20.22 13.89
C GLY A 187 -9.97 -21.76 13.91
N ASP A 188 -11.15 -22.28 14.28
CA ASP A 188 -11.52 -23.71 14.24
C ASP A 188 -11.76 -24.25 12.82
N THR A 189 -11.50 -23.46 11.77
CA THR A 189 -11.75 -23.89 10.40
C THR A 189 -10.76 -24.98 9.97
N PRO A 190 -11.24 -26.16 9.54
CA PRO A 190 -10.38 -27.28 9.23
C PRO A 190 -9.53 -27.01 7.99
N ALA A 191 -8.21 -27.16 8.17
CA ALA A 191 -7.23 -27.64 7.19
C ALA A 191 -7.26 -27.03 5.76
N ALA A 192 -7.55 -25.74 5.58
CA ALA A 192 -6.82 -25.04 4.53
C ALA A 192 -5.35 -25.03 5.00
N GLY A 193 -4.47 -25.73 4.29
CA GLY A 193 -3.06 -25.88 4.68
C GLY A 193 -2.41 -24.55 5.05
N ALA A 194 -1.32 -24.59 5.83
CA ALA A 194 -0.57 -23.40 6.21
C ALA A 194 -0.32 -22.51 4.97
N PRO A 195 -0.84 -21.26 4.92
CA PRO A 195 -0.84 -20.45 3.69
C PRO A 195 0.58 -20.13 3.21
N LEU A 196 1.56 -20.22 4.11
CA LEU A 196 2.96 -20.01 3.83
C LEU A 196 3.77 -21.29 4.03
N THR A 197 4.45 -21.69 2.96
CA THR A 197 5.48 -22.74 3.00
C THR A 197 6.76 -22.23 3.67
N PRO A 198 7.66 -23.12 4.16
CA PRO A 198 8.94 -22.71 4.71
C PRO A 198 9.80 -21.87 3.74
N SER A 199 9.71 -22.10 2.42
CA SER A 199 10.42 -21.30 1.43
C SER A 199 9.85 -19.88 1.32
N ARG A 200 8.52 -19.73 1.33
CA ARG A 200 7.86 -18.41 1.37
C ARG A 200 8.24 -17.65 2.64
N LEU A 201 8.26 -18.30 3.81
CA LEU A 201 8.68 -17.68 5.09
C LEU A 201 10.14 -17.19 5.05
N ARG A 202 11.07 -18.00 4.50
CA ARG A 202 12.46 -17.56 4.28
C ARG A 202 12.57 -16.38 3.32
N THR A 203 11.73 -16.33 2.29
CA THR A 203 11.68 -15.20 1.36
C THR A 203 11.19 -13.93 2.06
N LEU A 204 10.16 -14.01 2.91
CA LEU A 204 9.67 -12.88 3.70
C LEU A 204 10.69 -12.39 4.73
N ALA A 205 11.36 -13.30 5.45
CA ALA A 205 12.42 -12.91 6.39
C ALA A 205 13.59 -12.19 5.69
N ARG A 206 14.00 -12.67 4.50
CA ARG A 206 15.01 -11.98 3.68
C ARG A 206 14.52 -10.63 3.17
N MET A 207 13.24 -10.51 2.78
CA MET A 207 12.65 -9.24 2.39
C MET A 207 12.69 -8.24 3.54
N ALA A 208 12.28 -8.63 4.75
CA ALA A 208 12.33 -7.78 5.93
C ALA A 208 13.74 -7.31 6.26
N ALA A 209 14.73 -8.22 6.24
CA ALA A 209 16.12 -7.86 6.49
C ALA A 209 16.69 -6.88 5.44
N ARG A 210 16.39 -7.10 4.15
CA ARG A 210 16.83 -6.21 3.07
C ARG A 210 16.13 -4.85 3.15
N ALA A 211 14.82 -4.83 3.38
CA ALA A 211 14.07 -3.60 3.57
C ALA A 211 14.63 -2.82 4.76
N ALA A 212 14.97 -3.49 5.87
CA ALA A 212 15.58 -2.81 7.01
C ALA A 212 16.94 -2.18 6.69
N SER A 213 17.77 -2.84 5.88
CA SER A 213 19.05 -2.29 5.44
C SER A 213 18.91 -1.08 4.51
N VAL A 214 17.85 -1.05 3.68
CA VAL A 214 17.63 0.01 2.68
C VAL A 214 16.88 1.20 3.27
N LEU A 215 15.88 0.91 4.10
CA LEU A 215 14.97 1.90 4.68
C LEU A 215 15.39 2.31 6.09
N GLY A 216 16.51 1.77 6.60
CA GLY A 216 17.24 2.26 7.77
C GLY A 216 16.71 1.82 9.14
N GLY A 217 16.14 0.62 9.24
CA GLY A 217 15.68 0.03 10.50
C GLY A 217 14.57 -1.02 10.29
N PRO A 218 14.15 -1.76 11.32
CA PRO A 218 13.04 -2.70 11.21
C PRO A 218 11.78 -2.05 10.61
N GLN A 219 11.15 -2.75 9.68
CA GLN A 219 9.99 -2.25 8.94
C GLN A 219 8.74 -3.05 9.30
N GLU A 220 7.59 -2.40 9.21
CA GLU A 220 6.29 -3.03 9.01
C GLU A 220 6.00 -3.03 7.51
N ILE A 221 5.85 -4.22 6.93
CA ILE A 221 5.74 -4.42 5.50
C ILE A 221 4.43 -5.11 5.18
N GLU A 222 3.59 -4.49 4.35
CA GLU A 222 2.51 -5.20 3.69
C GLU A 222 3.07 -5.99 2.51
N PHE A 223 2.79 -7.29 2.48
CA PHE A 223 3.27 -8.17 1.43
C PHE A 223 2.12 -8.91 0.76
N ALA A 224 2.40 -9.39 -0.45
CA ALA A 224 1.60 -10.39 -1.12
C ALA A 224 2.46 -11.36 -1.92
N PHE A 225 1.95 -12.56 -2.14
CA PHE A 225 2.38 -13.46 -3.19
C PHE A 225 1.33 -13.45 -4.29
N ASP A 226 1.74 -13.23 -5.54
CA ASP A 226 0.85 -13.47 -6.68
C ASP A 226 0.65 -14.97 -6.92
N ARG A 227 -0.18 -15.30 -7.91
CA ARG A 227 -0.47 -16.70 -8.29
C ARG A 227 0.73 -17.47 -8.86
N ASP A 228 1.78 -16.77 -9.28
CA ASP A 228 3.04 -17.37 -9.72
C ASP A 228 3.99 -17.60 -8.53
N GLY A 229 3.57 -17.25 -7.32
CA GLY A 229 4.36 -17.36 -6.10
C GLY A 229 5.46 -16.30 -5.98
N ARG A 230 5.38 -15.20 -6.74
CA ARG A 230 6.34 -14.08 -6.62
C ARG A 230 5.95 -13.20 -5.44
N PRO A 231 6.91 -12.87 -4.55
CA PRO A 231 6.65 -11.96 -3.44
C PRO A 231 6.59 -10.51 -3.93
N TRP A 232 5.74 -9.69 -3.33
CA TRP A 232 5.60 -8.27 -3.58
C TRP A 232 5.57 -7.49 -2.27
N LEU A 233 6.33 -6.41 -2.19
CA LEU A 233 6.28 -5.40 -1.14
C LEU A 233 5.30 -4.31 -1.61
N LEU A 234 4.16 -4.22 -0.94
CA LEU A 234 3.04 -3.34 -1.33
C LEU A 234 3.07 -2.00 -0.61
N HIS A 235 3.54 -2.03 0.65
CA HIS A 235 3.68 -0.88 1.53
C HIS A 235 4.81 -1.17 2.53
N SER A 236 5.49 -0.13 3.00
CA SER A 236 6.49 -0.26 4.07
C SER A 236 6.52 1.01 4.90
N ARG A 237 6.58 0.85 6.23
CA ARG A 237 6.83 1.93 7.18
C ARG A 237 7.81 1.49 8.26
N ARG A 238 8.55 2.42 8.85
CA ARG A 238 9.44 2.13 9.98
C ARG A 238 8.64 1.68 11.20
N LEU A 239 9.18 0.71 11.92
CA LEU A 239 8.71 0.39 13.27
C LEU A 239 9.26 1.39 14.28
N PRO A 240 8.49 1.74 15.33
CA PRO A 240 8.97 2.56 16.45
C PRO A 240 10.19 1.93 17.14
N ALA A 241 11.05 2.77 17.71
CA ALA A 241 12.26 2.30 18.40
C ALA A 241 11.99 1.72 19.79
N ASP A 242 10.86 2.08 20.41
CA ASP A 242 10.39 1.75 21.76
C ASP A 242 9.47 0.51 21.80
N LEU A 243 9.51 -0.33 20.77
CA LEU A 243 8.78 -1.60 20.78
C LEU A 243 9.15 -2.44 22.01
N GLY A 244 8.15 -3.02 22.66
CA GLY A 244 8.30 -3.85 23.87
C GLY A 244 8.09 -3.13 25.20
N GLU A 245 8.00 -1.80 25.21
CA GLU A 245 7.68 -1.03 26.43
C GLU A 245 6.17 -0.99 26.75
N CYS A 246 5.29 -1.29 25.77
CA CYS A 246 3.84 -1.35 25.92
C CYS A 246 3.28 -2.66 26.53
N ALA A 247 4.07 -3.46 27.24
CA ALA A 247 3.67 -4.78 27.74
C ALA A 247 2.53 -4.78 28.80
N THR A 248 1.97 -3.61 29.16
CA THR A 248 0.85 -3.47 30.10
C THR A 248 -0.27 -2.60 29.52
N GLY A 249 -1.00 -3.10 28.52
CA GLY A 249 -2.26 -2.49 28.11
C GLY A 249 -2.93 -3.18 26.92
N PRO A 250 -4.27 -3.29 26.89
CA PRO A 250 -5.03 -3.88 25.77
C PRO A 250 -4.86 -3.10 24.44
N GLU A 251 -4.28 -1.90 24.48
CA GLU A 251 -3.97 -1.07 23.32
C GLU A 251 -2.72 -1.52 22.55
N CYS A 252 -1.86 -2.38 23.13
CA CYS A 252 -0.73 -2.97 22.40
C CYS A 252 -1.20 -3.98 21.33
N CYS A 253 -2.47 -4.39 21.37
CA CYS A 253 -3.14 -5.19 20.34
C CYS A 253 -3.45 -4.40 19.05
N THR A 254 -3.22 -3.08 19.00
CA THR A 254 -3.65 -2.22 17.89
C THR A 254 -2.75 -2.27 16.64
N LEU A 255 -1.73 -3.13 16.61
CA LEU A 255 -1.11 -3.60 15.35
C LEU A 255 -2.01 -4.58 14.57
N GLN A 256 -3.28 -4.73 14.95
CA GLN A 256 -4.32 -5.47 14.21
C GLN A 256 -5.00 -4.67 13.09
N ALA A 257 -4.46 -3.54 12.65
CA ALA A 257 -5.02 -2.74 11.56
C ALA A 257 -4.79 -3.37 10.16
N THR A 258 -5.52 -4.44 9.91
CA THR A 258 -6.06 -4.93 8.64
C THR A 258 -5.90 -3.97 7.45
N SER A 259 -4.95 -4.30 6.56
CA SER A 259 -4.85 -3.67 5.24
C SER A 259 -6.14 -3.91 4.42
N SER A 260 -6.38 -3.07 3.42
CA SER A 260 -7.48 -3.22 2.48
C SER A 260 -7.39 -4.53 1.68
N ALA A 261 -6.18 -5.04 1.38
CA ALA A 261 -5.98 -6.36 0.79
C ALA A 261 -6.37 -7.48 1.78
N PHE A 262 -5.96 -7.35 3.05
CA PHE A 262 -6.30 -8.27 4.13
C PHE A 262 -7.83 -8.33 4.38
N ARG A 263 -8.52 -7.18 4.35
CA ARG A 263 -9.99 -7.08 4.47
C ARG A 263 -10.74 -7.59 3.24
N ARG A 264 -10.25 -7.33 2.02
CA ARG A 264 -10.89 -7.79 0.76
C ARG A 264 -10.72 -9.29 0.55
N MET A 265 -9.55 -9.87 0.86
CA MET A 265 -9.34 -11.33 0.83
C MET A 265 -10.19 -12.05 1.87
N ARG A 266 -10.31 -11.52 3.09
CA ARG A 266 -11.18 -12.11 4.13
C ARG A 266 -12.67 -12.17 3.75
N ARG A 267 -13.16 -11.27 2.88
CA ARG A 267 -14.61 -11.18 2.57
C ARG A 267 -15.12 -12.13 1.49
N GLY A 268 -14.27 -12.87 0.78
CA GLY A 268 -14.66 -14.03 -0.04
C GLY A 268 -15.80 -13.88 -1.07
N ARG A 269 -16.30 -12.68 -1.40
CA ARG A 269 -17.40 -12.47 -2.36
C ARG A 269 -17.31 -11.12 -3.07
N LEU A 270 -17.24 -11.18 -4.40
CA LEU A 270 -17.80 -10.17 -5.29
C LEU A 270 -19.31 -10.42 -5.37
N HIS A 271 -20.10 -9.55 -4.77
CA HIS A 271 -21.44 -9.27 -5.26
C HIS A 271 -21.50 -7.77 -5.55
N LEU A 272 -21.52 -7.44 -6.84
CA LEU A 272 -22.02 -6.15 -7.28
C LEU A 272 -23.52 -6.11 -6.91
N PRO A 273 -24.05 -4.98 -6.42
CA PRO A 273 -25.50 -4.83 -6.33
C PRO A 273 -26.07 -4.99 -7.75
N ARG A 274 -27.01 -5.93 -7.91
CA ARG A 274 -27.84 -5.99 -9.13
C ARG A 274 -28.55 -4.63 -9.27
N PRO A 275 -28.59 -4.01 -10.46
CA PRO A 275 -29.44 -2.84 -10.66
C PRO A 275 -30.88 -3.25 -10.34
N GLY A 276 -31.49 -2.51 -9.40
CA GLY A 276 -32.88 -2.71 -9.04
C GLY A 276 -33.76 -2.54 -10.27
N HIS A 277 -34.56 -3.56 -10.56
CA HIS A 277 -35.70 -3.43 -11.44
C HIS A 277 -36.67 -2.40 -10.83
N LEU A 278 -36.72 -1.21 -11.41
CA LEU A 278 -37.86 -0.32 -11.29
C LEU A 278 -39.02 -1.02 -12.03
N SER A 279 -39.86 -1.70 -11.27
CA SER A 279 -41.18 -2.10 -11.76
C SER A 279 -42.04 -0.85 -11.81
N ALA A 280 -42.50 -0.49 -13.00
CA ALA A 280 -43.54 0.48 -13.20
C ALA A 280 -44.81 0.08 -12.42
N ARG A 281 -45.36 1.04 -11.69
CA ARG A 281 -46.80 1.22 -11.47
C ARG A 281 -47.08 2.71 -11.46
#